data_AF-A0A962FVR8-F1
#
_entry.id   AF-A0A962FVR8-F1
#
_cell.length_a   1.000
_cell.length_b   1.000
_cell.length_c   1.000
_cell.angle_alpha   90.00
_cell.angle_beta   90.00
_cell.angle_gamma   90.00
#
_symmetry.space_group_name_H-M   'P 1'
#
loop_
_entity.id
_entity.type
_entity.pdbx_description
1 polymer ?
#
loop_
_entity_poly.entity_id
_entity_poly.type
_entity_poly.pdbx_seq_one_letter_code
_entity_poly.pdbx_strand_id
1 'polypeptide(L)' 'MAHYEGGALRVAVSLLPTLSDTLGMSLDELVGTQPKPGKRGPAPKLQQQIKRVQALPRAKQRLVSEVLDSLLAQAQR' A
#
# COMPACT_ATOMS: atom_id res chain seq x y z
N MET A 1 -0.21 30.55 -19.43
CA MET A 1 0.20 29.28 -18.77
C MET A 1 1.38 29.58 -17.88
N ALA A 2 1.50 28.96 -16.70
CA ALA A 2 2.71 29.13 -15.90
C ALA A 2 3.91 28.48 -16.63
N HIS A 3 5.12 29.01 -16.44
CA HIS A 3 6.31 28.61 -17.22
C HIS A 3 6.61 27.11 -17.16
N TYR A 4 6.38 26.48 -16.00
CA TYR A 4 6.64 25.05 -15.78
C TYR A 4 5.53 24.14 -16.32
N GLU A 5 4.28 24.62 -16.37
CA GLU A 5 3.14 23.86 -16.89
C GLU A 5 3.21 23.75 -18.43
N GLY A 6 3.66 24.82 -19.09
CA GLY A 6 3.82 24.85 -20.55
C GLY A 6 5.17 24.31 -21.04
N GLY A 7 6.05 23.85 -20.16
CA GLY A 7 7.38 23.36 -20.51
C GLY A 7 8.35 24.43 -21.03
N ALA A 8 8.04 25.72 -20.83
CA ALA A 8 8.89 26.83 -21.27
C ALA A 8 10.19 26.92 -20.47
N LEU A 9 10.20 26.43 -19.22
CA LEU A 9 11.38 26.34 -18.36
C LEU A 9 11.48 24.95 -17.72
N ARG A 10 12.71 24.51 -17.45
CA ARG A 10 12.98 23.27 -16.72
C ARG A 10 12.96 23.54 -15.22
N VAL A 11 12.43 22.57 -14.46
CA VAL A 11 12.49 22.57 -12.99
C VAL A 11 13.90 22.14 -12.54
N ALA A 12 14.46 22.85 -11.56
CA ALA A 12 15.74 22.47 -10.97
C ALA A 12 15.58 21.17 -10.15
N VAL A 13 16.51 20.23 -10.31
CA VAL A 13 16.48 18.92 -9.61
C VAL A 13 16.45 19.10 -8.09
N SER A 14 17.11 20.13 -7.57
CA SER A 14 17.13 20.46 -6.13
C SER A 14 15.76 20.84 -5.55
N LEU A 15 14.80 21.26 -6.39
CA LEU A 15 13.45 21.62 -5.94
C LEU A 15 12.51 20.41 -5.87
N LEU A 16 12.88 19.27 -6.44
CA LEU A 16 12.01 18.09 -6.50
C LEU A 16 11.59 17.59 -5.10
N PRO A 17 12.46 17.52 -4.07
CA PRO A 17 12.04 17.10 -2.73
C PRO A 17 11.00 18.04 -2.11
N THR A 18 11.19 19.35 -2.27
CA THR A 18 10.23 20.34 -1.76
C THR A 18 8.89 20.24 -2.48
N LEU A 19 8.90 20.01 -3.79
CA LEU A 19 7.70 19.80 -4.60
C LEU A 19 6.97 18.50 -4.23
N SER A 20 7.69 17.41 -3.97
CA SER A 20 7.07 16.16 -3.51
C SER A 20 6.35 16.35 -2.17
N ASP A 21 6.97 17.05 -1.23
CA ASP A 21 6.39 17.29 0.09
C ASP A 21 5.17 18.21 0.02
N THR A 22 5.26 19.32 -0.72
CA THR A 22 4.14 20.27 -0.89
C THR A 22 2.95 19.70 -1.64
N LEU A 23 3.18 18.80 -2.60
CA LEU A 23 2.13 18.18 -3.40
C LEU A 23 1.62 16.85 -2.82
N GLY A 24 2.30 16.30 -1.80
CA GLY A 24 1.96 15.00 -1.23
C GLY A 24 2.12 13.84 -2.21
N MET A 25 3.04 13.97 -3.17
CA MET A 25 3.31 12.98 -4.21
C MET A 25 4.69 12.35 -3.98
N SER A 26 4.88 11.09 -4.36
CA SER A 26 6.22 10.52 -4.41
C SER A 26 7.06 11.15 -5.54
N LEU A 27 8.39 11.08 -5.42
CA LEU A 27 9.29 11.58 -6.46
C LEU A 27 9.06 10.85 -7.80
N ASP A 28 8.76 9.56 -7.74
CA ASP A 28 8.48 8.75 -8.92
C ASP A 28 7.20 9.24 -9.63
N GLU A 29 6.15 9.55 -8.88
CA GLU A 29 4.91 10.12 -9.42
C GLU A 29 5.14 11.53 -10.01
N LEU A 30 5.94 12.36 -9.34
CA LEU A 30 6.25 13.72 -9.78
C LEU A 30 7.01 13.76 -11.11
N VAL A 31 7.91 12.79 -11.34
CA VAL A 31 8.70 12.68 -12.58
C VAL A 31 7.98 11.85 -13.64
N GLY A 32 6.77 11.36 -13.35
CA GLY A 32 5.96 10.56 -14.26
C GLY A 32 6.50 9.14 -14.46
N THR A 33 7.41 8.68 -13.60
CA THR A 33 7.80 7.28 -13.56
C THR A 33 6.72 6.50 -12.83
N GLN A 34 5.90 5.79 -13.59
CA GLN A 34 4.99 4.82 -12.99
C GLN A 34 5.85 3.76 -12.29
N PRO A 35 5.65 3.49 -10.98
CA PRO A 35 6.32 2.37 -10.35
C PRO A 35 5.98 1.14 -11.19
N LYS A 36 7.00 0.48 -11.74
CA LYS A 36 6.78 -0.78 -12.45
C LYS A 36 5.96 -1.63 -11.51
N PRO A 37 4.80 -2.19 -11.94
CA PRO A 37 4.03 -3.06 -11.07
C PRO A 37 4.98 -4.16 -10.63
N GLY A 38 5.45 -4.06 -9.38
CA GLY A 38 6.29 -5.09 -8.78
C GLY A 38 5.51 -6.37 -9.01
N LYS A 39 6.17 -7.42 -9.51
CA LYS A 39 5.52 -8.72 -9.75
C LYS A 39 4.84 -9.08 -8.43
N ARG A 40 3.56 -8.78 -8.30
CA ARG A 40 2.80 -9.09 -7.10
C ARG A 40 2.73 -10.59 -7.18
N GLY A 41 3.58 -11.26 -6.40
CA GLY A 41 3.45 -12.67 -6.18
C GLY A 41 2.00 -12.97 -5.79
N PRO A 42 1.60 -14.25 -5.81
CA PRO A 42 0.30 -14.62 -5.27
C PRO A 42 0.10 -13.94 -3.92
N ALA A 43 -1.12 -13.43 -3.67
CA ALA A 43 -1.42 -12.66 -2.47
C ALA A 43 -0.82 -13.35 -1.22
N PRO A 44 -0.28 -12.61 -0.24
CA PRO A 44 0.32 -13.20 0.94
C PRO A 44 -0.59 -14.28 1.55
N LYS A 45 -0.01 -15.39 2.02
CA LYS A 45 -0.76 -16.55 2.52
C LYS A 45 -1.85 -16.16 3.52
N LEU A 46 -1.56 -15.20 4.41
CA LEU A 46 -2.51 -14.64 5.37
C LEU A 46 -3.73 -14.03 4.68
N GLN A 47 -3.52 -13.22 3.64
CA GLN A 47 -4.61 -12.60 2.89
C GLN A 47 -5.48 -13.65 2.17
N GLN A 48 -4.87 -14.72 1.67
CA GLN A 48 -5.62 -15.85 1.11
C GLN A 48 -6.43 -16.59 2.18
N GLN A 49 -5.87 -16.77 3.37
CA GLN A 49 -6.55 -17.40 4.50
C GLN A 49 -7.75 -16.55 4.97
N ILE A 50 -7.60 -15.23 5.09
CA ILE A 50 -8.70 -14.31 5.44
C ILE A 50 -9.85 -14.44 4.43
N LYS A 51 -9.56 -14.45 3.12
CA LYS A 51 -10.59 -14.65 2.08
C LYS A 51 -11.33 -15.98 2.25
N ARG A 52 -10.61 -17.06 2.57
CA ARG A 52 -11.23 -18.37 2.82
C ARG A 52 -12.11 -18.34 4.06
N VAL A 53 -11.67 -17.69 5.14
CA VAL A 53 -12.46 -17.55 6.38
C VAL A 53 -13.73 -16.75 6.13
N GLN A 54 -13.67 -15.66 5.36
CA GLN A 54 -14.84 -14.85 5.00
C GLN A 54 -15.92 -15.64 4.25
N ALA A 55 -15.53 -16.66 3.47
CA ALA A 55 -16.47 -17.52 2.75
C ALA A 55 -17.10 -18.63 3.61
N LEU A 56 -16.67 -18.82 4.86
CA LEU A 56 -17.23 -19.83 5.76
C LEU A 56 -18.57 -19.38 6.37
N PRO A 57 -19.44 -20.31 6.81
CA PRO A 57 -20.59 -19.99 7.66
C PRO A 57 -20.19 -19.28 8.95
N ARG A 58 -21.06 -18.41 9.49
CA ARG A 58 -20.78 -17.58 10.68
C ARG A 58 -20.31 -18.36 11.90
N ALA A 59 -20.85 -19.55 12.15
CA ALA A 59 -20.40 -20.42 13.24
C ALA A 59 -18.92 -20.81 13.10
N LYS A 60 -18.48 -21.17 11.89
CA LYS A 60 -17.07 -21.50 11.62
C LYS A 60 -16.16 -20.27 11.67
N GLN A 61 -16.65 -19.10 11.26
CA GLN A 61 -15.90 -17.85 11.40
C GLN A 61 -15.60 -17.51 12.86
N ARG A 62 -16.58 -17.68 13.76
CA ARG A 62 -16.42 -17.47 15.21
C ARG A 62 -15.37 -18.40 15.79
N LEU A 63 -15.46 -19.69 15.49
CA LEU A 63 -14.47 -20.68 15.94
C LEU A 63 -13.04 -20.30 15.52
N VAL A 64 -12.84 -19.87 14.26
CA VAL A 64 -11.52 -19.43 13.79
C VAL A 64 -11.03 -18.20 14.55
N SER A 65 -11.94 -17.26 14.85
CA SER A 65 -11.60 -16.03 15.58
C SER A 65 -11.18 -16.35 17.03
N GLU A 66 -11.92 -17.22 17.72
CA GLU A 66 -11.61 -17.66 19.09
C GLU A 66 -10.24 -18.33 19.19
N VAL A 67 -9.90 -19.20 18.22
CA VAL A 67 -8.58 -19.83 18.16
C VAL A 67 -7.48 -18.79 17.93
N LEU A 68 -7.68 -17.85 17.00
CA LEU A 68 -6.71 -16.77 16.76
C LEU A 68 -6.49 -15.92 18.01
N ASP A 69 -7.56 -15.55 18.71
CA ASP A 69 -7.49 -14.78 19.94
C ASP A 69 -6.71 -15.52 21.02
N SER A 70 -6.92 -16.85 21.16
CA SER A 70 -6.17 -17.67 22.12
C SER A 70 -4.67 -17.70 21.84
N LEU A 71 -4.27 -17.79 20.56
CA LEU A 71 -2.87 -17.82 20.15
C LEU A 71 -2.20 -16.46 20.33
N LEU A 72 -2.92 -15.37 20.05
CA LEU A 72 -2.44 -14.01 20.26
C LEU A 72 -2.25 -13.72 21.76
N ALA A 73 -3.19 -14.15 22.60
CA ALA A 73 -3.06 -14.03 24.05
C ALA A 73 -1.87 -14.82 24.61
N GLN A 74 -1.55 -15.99 24.03
CA GLN A 74 -0.35 -16.76 24.40
C GLN A 74 0.94 -16.06 23.97
N ALA A 75 0.98 -15.42 22.80
CA ALA A 75 2.17 -14.74 22.29
C ALA A 75 2.50 -13.42 23.01
N GLN A 76 1.54 -12.84 23.75
CA GLN A 76 1.74 -11.63 24.56
C GLN A 76 2.25 -11.90 25.99
N ARG A 77 2.35 -13.17 26.41
CA ARG A 77 2.99 -13.56 27.68
C ARG A 77 4.46 -13.86 27.48
#